data_AF-A0A1G0PKS6-F1
#
_entry.id   AF-A0A1G0PKS6-F1
#
_cell.length_a   1.000
_cell.length_b   1.000
_cell.length_c   1.000
_cell.angle_alpha   90.00
_cell.angle_beta   90.00
_cell.angle_gamma   90.00
#
_symmetry.space_group_name_H-M   'P 1'
#
loop_
_entity.id
_entity.type
_entity.pdbx_description
1 polymer ?
#
loop_
_entity_poly.entity_id
_entity_poly.type
_entity_poly.pdbx_seq_one_letter_code
_entity_poly.pdbx_strand_id
1 'polypeptide(L)'
;MKKLNNKFLLLCFLSAFIFGSINYAQLVLPQPSPSATAYQKIGTTDVTINYSRPGVKGRTIWGGLVPYNELWRTGANAATNIEFSTDVVVEGNKMPAGKYALFTIPSEKEWTVVINKNWEQGGTAEYAEADDVVRFKVTPKKVDHSHEWMFFTFFAQSKNSAKAILAWEKLMVPFTIVSEVTDVNSKEARVSPLASMRTRIGVTDVTVTYGSPEVKSRKVWGDLVPYGKVWRTGANECTKIEFSTDIMIDGKNVPAGKYGLFTIPTEGEWTVILNSDAGQWGAYDYDESKDVLRFKVSPKEIGHHERLVVIATDLSESSGTVNIEWEKAKISFPVNTDVVALAYNNIKAAIASAKADAWGPYANGANFMADHNSHLEEAKEWADKAVTMTESYFAFQGAAKVYHKLGNKEKASEYINVALENAKKESFYDAIKGNLENLAKEIKGM
;
A
#
# COMPACT_ATOMS: atom_id res chain seq x y z
N MET A 1 -36.84 43.70 -29.22
CA MET A 1 -35.51 44.26 -28.91
C MET A 1 -35.72 45.54 -28.09
N LYS A 2 -35.49 45.48 -26.77
CA LYS A 2 -35.78 46.57 -25.81
C LYS A 2 -34.49 47.28 -25.38
N LYS A 3 -34.65 48.59 -25.25
CA LYS A 3 -33.79 49.70 -24.83
C LYS A 3 -32.66 49.43 -23.82
N LEU A 4 -31.55 50.16 -24.05
CA LEU A 4 -30.59 50.66 -23.06
C LEU A 4 -31.27 51.53 -21.98
N ASN A 5 -30.88 51.39 -20.70
CA ASN A 5 -30.17 52.43 -19.92
C ASN A 5 -30.04 52.13 -18.42
N ASN A 6 -28.87 52.54 -17.88
CA ASN A 6 -28.62 53.25 -16.61
C ASN A 6 -28.15 52.55 -15.31
N LYS A 7 -27.00 53.09 -14.84
CA LYS A 7 -26.58 53.44 -13.46
C LYS A 7 -26.12 52.32 -12.50
N PHE A 8 -24.85 52.34 -12.09
CA PHE A 8 -24.40 52.89 -10.80
C PHE A 8 -22.86 52.82 -10.66
N LEU A 9 -22.30 53.87 -10.06
CA LEU A 9 -20.90 53.99 -9.63
C LEU A 9 -20.75 53.28 -8.27
N LEU A 10 -19.76 52.41 -8.07
CA LEU A 10 -19.19 52.22 -6.73
C LEU A 10 -17.74 51.74 -6.81
N LEU A 11 -16.84 52.63 -6.41
CA LEU A 11 -15.45 52.36 -6.07
C LEU A 11 -15.45 51.51 -4.79
N CYS A 12 -14.94 50.28 -4.85
CA CYS A 12 -14.51 49.53 -3.67
C CYS A 12 -13.09 49.02 -3.90
N PHE A 13 -12.12 49.66 -3.24
CA PHE A 13 -10.84 49.06 -2.89
C PHE A 13 -11.14 47.78 -2.12
N LEU A 14 -10.93 46.62 -2.73
CA LEU A 14 -10.77 45.37 -2.01
C LEU A 14 -9.30 44.97 -2.12
N SER A 15 -8.54 45.33 -1.09
CA SER A 15 -7.25 44.76 -0.78
C SER A 15 -7.38 43.24 -0.77
N ALA A 16 -6.85 42.58 -1.79
CA ALA A 16 -6.65 41.14 -1.76
C ALA A 16 -5.56 40.84 -0.72
N PHE A 17 -5.98 40.59 0.52
CA PHE A 17 -5.14 39.84 1.47
C PHE A 17 -4.97 38.44 0.88
N ILE A 18 -3.86 38.23 0.18
CA ILE A 18 -3.35 36.89 -0.09
C ILE A 18 -2.86 36.38 1.27
N PHE A 19 -3.76 35.78 2.05
CA PHE A 19 -3.34 34.87 3.10
C PHE A 19 -2.72 33.67 2.40
N GLY A 20 -1.39 33.70 2.27
CA GLY A 20 -0.63 32.52 1.88
C GLY A 20 -0.84 31.46 2.96
N SER A 21 -1.67 30.46 2.69
CA SER A 21 -1.77 29.28 3.53
C SER A 21 -0.38 28.62 3.56
N ILE A 22 0.28 28.65 4.72
CA ILE A 22 1.54 27.93 4.92
C ILE A 22 1.19 26.44 4.86
N ASN A 23 1.53 25.78 3.75
CA ASN A 23 1.45 24.33 3.63
C ASN A 23 2.68 23.72 4.31
N TYR A 24 2.49 23.12 5.48
CA TYR A 24 3.51 22.34 6.17
C TYR A 24 3.74 21.04 5.42
N ALA A 25 5.00 20.70 5.14
CA ALA A 25 5.32 19.42 4.52
C ALA A 25 4.98 18.30 5.52
N GLN A 26 4.08 17.40 5.11
CA GLN A 26 3.72 16.24 5.93
C GLN A 26 4.92 15.30 6.02
N LEU A 27 5.31 14.93 7.24
CA LEU A 27 6.34 13.92 7.45
C LEU A 27 5.86 12.56 6.91
N VAL A 28 6.63 11.96 6.01
CA VAL A 28 6.37 10.62 5.46
C VAL A 28 7.55 9.72 5.81
N LEU A 29 7.30 8.76 6.69
CA LEU A 29 8.22 7.69 7.07
C LEU A 29 7.61 6.33 6.72
N PRO A 30 8.43 5.28 6.53
CA PRO A 30 7.95 3.91 6.40
C PRO A 30 7.00 3.54 7.52
N GLN A 31 5.92 2.86 7.16
CA GLN A 31 4.89 2.43 8.11
C GLN A 31 5.01 0.93 8.37
N PRO A 32 4.90 0.44 9.62
CA PRO A 32 5.00 -0.99 9.92
C PRO A 32 3.96 -1.87 9.21
N SER A 33 2.81 -1.27 8.88
CA SER A 33 1.75 -1.84 8.04
C SER A 33 1.51 -0.91 6.85
N PRO A 34 2.26 -1.07 5.74
CA PRO A 34 2.18 -0.18 4.59
C PRO A 34 0.78 -0.19 3.95
N SER A 35 0.38 0.94 3.36
CA SER A 35 -0.88 1.03 2.62
C SER A 35 -0.77 0.36 1.24
N ALA A 36 -1.88 -0.17 0.76
CA ALA A 36 -1.99 -0.78 -0.54
C ALA A 36 -3.41 -0.65 -1.11
N THR A 37 -3.49 -0.86 -2.42
CA THR A 37 -4.74 -0.82 -3.16
C THR A 37 -4.81 -2.03 -4.08
N ALA A 38 -5.98 -2.66 -4.13
CA ALA A 38 -6.35 -3.61 -5.16
C ALA A 38 -7.50 -3.00 -5.96
N TYR A 39 -7.43 -3.09 -7.28
CA TYR A 39 -8.45 -2.58 -8.17
C TYR A 39 -8.78 -3.61 -9.25
N GLN A 40 -10.06 -3.70 -9.60
CA GLN A 40 -10.56 -4.52 -10.69
C GLN A 40 -11.76 -3.86 -11.35
N LYS A 41 -11.73 -3.76 -12.68
CA LYS A 41 -12.94 -3.51 -13.47
C LYS A 41 -13.76 -4.81 -13.59
N ILE A 42 -15.01 -4.83 -13.14
CA ILE A 42 -15.96 -5.94 -13.22
C ILE A 42 -17.15 -5.48 -14.07
N GLY A 43 -17.34 -6.04 -15.27
CA GLY A 43 -18.26 -5.46 -16.24
C GLY A 43 -17.81 -4.04 -16.60
N THR A 44 -18.68 -3.06 -16.33
CA THR A 44 -18.35 -1.62 -16.41
C THR A 44 -18.03 -1.00 -15.05
N THR A 45 -18.21 -1.73 -13.96
CA THR A 45 -18.02 -1.25 -12.58
C THR A 45 -16.55 -1.25 -12.20
N ASP A 46 -16.09 -0.14 -11.65
CA ASP A 46 -14.80 -0.02 -10.99
C ASP A 46 -14.93 -0.41 -9.53
N VAL A 47 -14.13 -1.40 -9.11
CA VAL A 47 -14.07 -1.86 -7.72
C VAL A 47 -12.68 -1.62 -7.18
N THR A 48 -12.59 -0.88 -6.07
CA THR A 48 -11.32 -0.55 -5.42
C THR A 48 -11.36 -0.97 -3.95
N ILE A 49 -10.31 -1.63 -3.47
CA ILE A 49 -10.10 -1.92 -2.05
C ILE A 49 -8.82 -1.22 -1.59
N ASN A 50 -8.94 -0.29 -0.66
CA ASN A 50 -7.82 0.42 -0.01
C ASN A 50 -7.63 -0.12 1.41
N TYR A 51 -6.42 -0.55 1.74
CA TYR A 51 -6.15 -1.27 2.99
C TYR A 51 -4.73 -1.02 3.49
N SER A 52 -4.47 -1.30 4.77
CA SER A 52 -3.10 -1.41 5.29
C SER A 52 -2.74 -2.87 5.53
N ARG A 53 -1.50 -3.23 5.24
CA ARG A 53 -1.00 -4.61 5.18
C ARG A 53 -0.23 -4.98 6.44
N PRO A 54 -0.85 -5.57 7.48
CA PRO A 54 -0.10 -6.15 8.58
C PRO A 54 0.71 -7.37 8.11
N GLY A 55 1.91 -7.54 8.69
CA GLY A 55 2.76 -8.72 8.49
C GLY A 55 2.49 -9.80 9.54
N VAL A 56 2.85 -11.06 9.32
CA VAL A 56 2.75 -12.12 10.34
C VAL A 56 3.77 -11.87 11.44
N LYS A 57 5.04 -11.63 11.06
CA LYS A 57 6.16 -11.30 11.95
C LYS A 57 6.32 -12.30 13.10
N GLY A 58 6.16 -13.59 12.81
CA GLY A 58 6.25 -14.67 13.80
C GLY A 58 5.10 -14.75 14.82
N ARG A 59 4.06 -13.93 14.68
CA ARG A 59 2.92 -13.89 15.62
C ARG A 59 1.85 -14.91 15.25
N THR A 60 1.15 -15.42 16.26
CA THR A 60 -0.12 -16.12 16.05
C THR A 60 -1.18 -15.12 15.59
N ILE A 61 -1.65 -15.26 14.35
CA ILE A 61 -2.61 -14.33 13.75
C ILE A 61 -4.03 -14.67 14.21
N TRP A 62 -4.57 -15.80 13.78
CA TRP A 62 -5.95 -16.19 14.05
C TRP A 62 -6.10 -16.76 15.47
N GLY A 63 -7.02 -16.19 16.26
CA GLY A 63 -7.18 -16.48 17.68
C GLY A 63 -6.10 -15.85 18.58
N GLY A 64 -5.16 -15.10 18.01
CA GLY A 64 -4.13 -14.34 18.72
C GLY A 64 -4.26 -12.85 18.44
N LEU A 65 -3.46 -12.33 17.50
CA LEU A 65 -3.51 -10.92 17.08
C LEU A 65 -4.90 -10.51 16.56
N VAL A 66 -5.60 -11.42 15.88
CA VAL A 66 -6.98 -11.28 15.44
C VAL A 66 -7.81 -12.31 16.22
N PRO A 67 -8.47 -11.90 17.32
CA PRO A 67 -9.30 -12.80 18.10
C PRO A 67 -10.47 -13.35 17.27
N TYR A 68 -10.85 -14.59 17.54
CA TYR A 68 -12.05 -15.16 16.95
C TYR A 68 -13.31 -14.61 17.61
N ASN A 69 -14.37 -14.50 16.82
CA ASN A 69 -15.70 -14.03 17.19
C ASN A 69 -15.74 -12.56 17.66
N GLU A 70 -14.69 -11.81 17.37
CA GLU A 70 -14.63 -10.37 17.60
C GLU A 70 -14.60 -9.60 16.28
N LEU A 71 -15.13 -8.38 16.31
CA LEU A 71 -15.09 -7.49 15.16
C LEU A 71 -13.65 -7.04 14.91
N TRP A 72 -13.21 -7.18 13.66
CA TRP A 72 -11.92 -6.72 13.19
C TRP A 72 -12.10 -5.77 12.01
N ARG A 73 -11.32 -4.68 12.02
CA ARG A 73 -11.24 -3.67 10.93
C ARG A 73 -10.68 -4.18 9.60
N THR A 74 -10.47 -5.50 9.47
CA THR A 74 -9.94 -6.20 8.29
C THR A 74 -8.67 -5.56 7.72
N GLY A 75 -7.68 -5.36 8.58
CA GLY A 75 -6.41 -4.74 8.24
C GLY A 75 -5.74 -4.09 9.46
N ALA A 76 -4.92 -3.08 9.20
CA ALA A 76 -4.25 -2.26 10.20
C ALA A 76 -4.47 -0.76 9.94
N ASN A 77 -4.09 0.09 10.90
CA ASN A 77 -4.31 1.54 10.86
C ASN A 77 -5.81 1.87 10.71
N ALA A 78 -6.21 2.57 9.64
CA ALA A 78 -7.61 2.85 9.30
C ALA A 78 -8.38 1.59 8.88
N ALA A 79 -9.72 1.64 8.96
CA ALA A 79 -10.57 0.58 8.43
C ALA A 79 -10.34 0.39 6.92
N THR A 80 -10.30 -0.86 6.46
CA THR A 80 -10.21 -1.16 5.03
C THR A 80 -11.44 -0.58 4.31
N ASN A 81 -11.22 0.12 3.20
CA ASN A 81 -12.31 0.65 2.38
C ASN A 81 -12.52 -0.20 1.14
N ILE A 82 -13.78 -0.39 0.76
CA ILE A 82 -14.20 -0.92 -0.52
C ILE A 82 -15.12 0.07 -1.22
N GLU A 83 -14.89 0.30 -2.50
CA GLU A 83 -15.60 1.28 -3.30
C GLU A 83 -16.11 0.66 -4.59
N PHE A 84 -17.35 0.99 -4.94
CA PHE A 84 -18.02 0.56 -6.17
C PHE A 84 -18.48 1.79 -6.95
N SER A 85 -18.11 1.89 -8.24
CA SER A 85 -18.52 3.02 -9.08
C SER A 85 -19.96 2.93 -9.60
N THR A 86 -20.59 1.76 -9.48
CA THR A 86 -22.00 1.51 -9.82
C THR A 86 -22.57 0.54 -8.80
N ASP A 87 -23.89 0.35 -8.81
CA ASP A 87 -24.56 -0.68 -8.03
C ASP A 87 -24.01 -2.08 -8.37
N VAL A 88 -23.94 -2.93 -7.35
CA VAL A 88 -23.41 -4.30 -7.42
C VAL A 88 -24.23 -5.26 -6.56
N VAL A 89 -24.03 -6.56 -6.80
CA VAL A 89 -24.50 -7.63 -5.92
C VAL A 89 -23.29 -8.29 -5.25
N VAL A 90 -23.23 -8.25 -3.92
CA VAL A 90 -22.17 -8.86 -3.10
C VAL A 90 -22.73 -10.06 -2.35
N GLU A 91 -22.27 -11.26 -2.68
CA GLU A 91 -22.77 -12.53 -2.11
C GLU A 91 -24.32 -12.60 -2.09
N GLY A 92 -24.94 -12.18 -3.19
CA GLY A 92 -26.41 -12.16 -3.36
C GLY A 92 -27.12 -10.91 -2.83
N ASN A 93 -26.43 -10.00 -2.14
CA ASN A 93 -27.00 -8.79 -1.57
C ASN A 93 -26.78 -7.59 -2.47
N LYS A 94 -27.86 -6.86 -2.78
CA LYS A 94 -27.77 -5.62 -3.56
C LYS A 94 -27.13 -4.50 -2.75
N MET A 95 -26.19 -3.81 -3.38
CA MET A 95 -25.42 -2.72 -2.80
C MET A 95 -25.40 -1.54 -3.77
N PRO A 96 -25.82 -0.34 -3.34
CA PRO A 96 -25.64 0.86 -4.16
C PRO A 96 -24.16 1.15 -4.44
N ALA A 97 -23.92 1.94 -5.49
CA ALA A 97 -22.63 2.59 -5.71
C ALA A 97 -22.23 3.41 -4.48
N GLY A 98 -20.94 3.42 -4.16
CA GLY A 98 -20.43 4.18 -3.03
C GLY A 98 -19.18 3.59 -2.41
N LYS A 99 -18.72 4.25 -1.36
CA LYS A 99 -17.55 3.88 -0.58
C LYS A 99 -17.99 3.41 0.80
N TYR A 100 -17.43 2.28 1.25
CA TYR A 100 -17.81 1.59 2.47
C TYR A 100 -16.57 1.13 3.24
N ALA A 101 -16.70 0.96 4.56
CA ALA A 101 -15.73 0.22 5.36
C ALA A 101 -16.02 -1.29 5.32
N LEU A 102 -14.95 -2.08 5.36
CA LEU A 102 -14.98 -3.53 5.36
C LEU A 102 -14.50 -4.06 6.72
N PHE A 103 -15.42 -4.61 7.50
CA PHE A 103 -15.12 -5.33 8.73
C PHE A 103 -15.33 -6.82 8.55
N THR A 104 -14.71 -7.59 9.43
CA THR A 104 -14.87 -9.04 9.48
C THR A 104 -15.00 -9.49 10.92
N ILE A 105 -15.75 -10.57 11.14
CA ILE A 105 -15.81 -11.31 12.40
C ILE A 105 -15.28 -12.71 12.09
N PRO A 106 -13.97 -12.95 12.27
CA PRO A 106 -13.36 -14.25 12.02
C PRO A 106 -13.89 -15.32 12.96
N SER A 107 -14.07 -16.54 12.46
CA SER A 107 -14.24 -17.74 13.28
C SER A 107 -13.42 -18.90 12.69
N GLU A 108 -13.38 -20.04 13.37
CA GLU A 108 -12.63 -21.21 12.89
C GLU A 108 -13.19 -21.80 11.57
N LYS A 109 -14.49 -21.66 11.31
CA LYS A 109 -15.17 -22.31 10.18
C LYS A 109 -15.78 -21.35 9.18
N GLU A 110 -16.42 -20.30 9.66
CA GLU A 110 -17.22 -19.40 8.84
C GLU A 110 -17.10 -17.97 9.35
N TRP A 111 -16.65 -17.06 8.48
CA TRP A 111 -16.48 -15.67 8.82
C TRP A 111 -17.72 -14.88 8.46
N THR A 112 -18.04 -13.87 9.27
CA THR A 112 -18.98 -12.83 8.86
C THR A 112 -18.18 -11.69 8.24
N VAL A 113 -18.51 -11.30 7.01
CA VAL A 113 -18.04 -10.05 6.40
C VAL A 113 -19.13 -8.99 6.61
N VAL A 114 -18.72 -7.77 6.95
CA VAL A 114 -19.60 -6.65 7.24
C VAL A 114 -19.20 -5.47 6.36
N ILE A 115 -20.15 -4.94 5.60
CA ILE A 115 -19.98 -3.71 4.81
C ILE A 115 -20.70 -2.59 5.54
N ASN A 116 -19.98 -1.55 5.94
CA ASN A 116 -20.47 -0.47 6.79
C ASN A 116 -20.36 0.88 6.07
N LYS A 117 -21.38 1.74 6.20
CA LYS A 117 -21.47 3.02 5.45
C LYS A 117 -20.51 4.10 5.97
N ASN A 118 -20.05 4.01 7.23
CA ASN A 118 -19.06 4.92 7.76
C ASN A 118 -17.66 4.48 7.30
N TRP A 119 -17.22 4.94 6.14
CA TRP A 119 -15.93 4.52 5.57
C TRP A 119 -14.73 5.31 6.13
N GLU A 120 -14.96 6.46 6.77
CA GLU A 120 -13.90 7.33 7.31
C GLU A 120 -13.38 6.90 8.68
N GLN A 121 -14.03 5.92 9.31
CA GLN A 121 -13.69 5.49 10.66
C GLN A 121 -12.30 4.86 10.77
N GLY A 122 -11.59 5.19 11.87
CA GLY A 122 -10.24 4.71 12.11
C GLY A 122 -10.20 3.21 12.43
N GLY A 123 -11.09 2.72 13.28
CA GLY A 123 -11.07 1.32 13.70
C GLY A 123 -12.38 0.88 14.34
N THR A 124 -12.31 -0.15 15.18
CA THR A 124 -13.50 -0.74 15.81
C THR A 124 -14.08 0.11 16.95
N ALA A 125 -13.35 1.10 17.45
CA ALA A 125 -13.84 2.00 18.52
C ALA A 125 -14.95 2.95 18.05
N GLU A 126 -14.96 3.29 16.76
CA GLU A 126 -15.93 4.18 16.12
C GLU A 126 -17.06 3.40 15.42
N TYR A 127 -17.03 2.07 15.53
CA TYR A 127 -17.96 1.20 14.85
C TYR A 127 -19.38 1.29 15.43
N ALA A 128 -20.36 1.43 14.55
CA ALA A 128 -21.79 1.36 14.87
C ALA A 128 -22.48 0.32 13.98
N GLU A 129 -23.15 -0.66 14.59
CA GLU A 129 -23.92 -1.69 13.86
C GLU A 129 -25.08 -1.10 13.05
N ALA A 130 -25.65 0.03 13.49
CA ALA A 130 -26.67 0.77 12.73
C ALA A 130 -26.17 1.35 11.40
N ASP A 131 -24.85 1.34 11.18
CA ASP A 131 -24.21 1.78 9.95
C ASP A 131 -23.90 0.60 8.99
N ASP A 132 -24.18 -0.63 9.40
CA ASP A 132 -24.03 -1.81 8.55
C ASP A 132 -25.06 -1.78 7.41
N VAL A 133 -24.58 -1.99 6.19
CA VAL A 133 -25.40 -2.10 4.99
C VAL A 133 -25.72 -3.56 4.70
N VAL A 134 -24.73 -4.44 4.86
CA VAL A 134 -24.91 -5.89 4.71
C VAL A 134 -23.95 -6.66 5.60
N ARG A 135 -24.42 -7.80 6.10
CA ARG A 135 -23.61 -8.86 6.69
C ARG A 135 -23.82 -10.15 5.91
N PHE A 136 -22.74 -10.81 5.53
CA PHE A 136 -22.83 -12.09 4.84
C PHE A 136 -21.75 -13.05 5.33
N LYS A 137 -22.02 -14.34 5.16
CA LYS A 137 -21.13 -15.42 5.59
C LYS A 137 -20.24 -15.88 4.45
N VAL A 138 -18.98 -16.16 4.78
CA VAL A 138 -17.99 -16.70 3.85
C VAL A 138 -17.18 -17.80 4.52
N THR A 139 -16.75 -18.79 3.75
CA THR A 139 -15.89 -19.87 4.24
C THR A 139 -14.42 -19.58 3.89
N PRO A 140 -13.55 -19.36 4.88
CA PRO A 140 -12.12 -19.26 4.64
C PRO A 140 -11.59 -20.57 4.03
N LYS A 141 -10.67 -20.42 3.08
CA LYS A 141 -9.92 -21.52 2.49
C LYS A 141 -8.53 -21.54 3.06
N LYS A 142 -8.10 -22.71 3.52
CA LYS A 142 -6.73 -22.92 3.97
C LYS A 142 -5.83 -23.23 2.77
N VAL A 143 -4.65 -22.63 2.73
CA VAL A 143 -3.58 -22.94 1.79
C VAL A 143 -2.41 -23.60 2.52
N ASP A 144 -1.54 -24.27 1.76
CA ASP A 144 -0.39 -25.02 2.25
C ASP A 144 0.83 -24.15 2.59
N HIS A 145 0.85 -22.90 2.13
CA HIS A 145 1.88 -21.91 2.40
C HIS A 145 1.32 -20.71 3.18
N SER A 146 2.21 -19.98 3.85
CA SER A 146 1.84 -18.75 4.58
C SER A 146 2.11 -17.52 3.73
N HIS A 147 1.17 -16.58 3.72
CA HIS A 147 1.38 -15.23 3.21
C HIS A 147 1.84 -14.32 4.34
N GLU A 148 3.10 -13.88 4.29
CA GLU A 148 3.68 -13.02 5.34
C GLU A 148 2.93 -11.70 5.49
N TRP A 149 2.52 -11.09 4.38
CA TRP A 149 1.81 -9.81 4.38
C TRP A 149 0.37 -9.98 3.92
N MET A 150 -0.57 -9.39 4.65
CA MET A 150 -1.97 -9.36 4.23
C MET A 150 -2.12 -8.67 2.88
N PHE A 151 -2.96 -9.20 1.99
CA PHE A 151 -3.34 -8.53 0.76
C PHE A 151 -4.76 -8.79 0.32
N PHE A 152 -5.27 -7.88 -0.49
CA PHE A 152 -6.44 -8.10 -1.33
C PHE A 152 -6.03 -8.30 -2.78
N THR A 153 -6.72 -9.20 -3.47
CA THR A 153 -6.63 -9.37 -4.91
C THR A 153 -8.01 -9.71 -5.49
N PHE A 154 -8.13 -9.66 -6.81
CA PHE A 154 -9.34 -10.03 -7.52
C PHE A 154 -9.07 -11.15 -8.51
N PHE A 155 -10.04 -12.06 -8.63
CA PHE A 155 -10.08 -13.06 -9.68
C PHE A 155 -11.39 -12.96 -10.43
N ALA A 156 -11.37 -12.30 -11.59
CA ALA A 156 -12.54 -12.25 -12.47
C ALA A 156 -12.99 -13.68 -12.86
N GLN A 157 -14.27 -13.97 -12.61
CA GLN A 157 -14.89 -15.27 -12.88
C GLN A 157 -15.64 -15.26 -14.22
N SER A 158 -16.11 -14.09 -14.64
CA SER A 158 -16.78 -13.86 -15.92
C SER A 158 -16.60 -12.40 -16.35
N LYS A 159 -17.28 -11.98 -17.43
CA LYS A 159 -17.31 -10.56 -17.84
C LYS A 159 -17.83 -9.64 -16.74
N ASN A 160 -18.81 -10.09 -15.95
CA ASN A 160 -19.55 -9.25 -14.99
C ASN A 160 -19.41 -9.74 -13.54
N SER A 161 -18.53 -10.69 -13.25
CA SER A 161 -18.32 -11.17 -11.88
C SER A 161 -16.85 -11.40 -11.56
N ALA A 162 -16.46 -11.11 -10.32
CA ALA A 162 -15.15 -11.43 -9.78
C ALA A 162 -15.24 -11.87 -8.33
N LYS A 163 -14.25 -12.63 -7.87
CA LYS A 163 -14.01 -12.86 -6.45
C LYS A 163 -13.00 -11.85 -5.94
N ALA A 164 -13.40 -11.05 -4.96
CA ALA A 164 -12.44 -10.36 -4.09
C ALA A 164 -11.90 -11.38 -3.09
N ILE A 165 -10.60 -11.37 -2.85
CA ILE A 165 -9.94 -12.31 -1.94
C ILE A 165 -9.06 -11.53 -0.99
N LEU A 166 -9.36 -11.63 0.31
CA LEU A 166 -8.40 -11.34 1.38
C LEU A 166 -7.50 -12.55 1.57
N ALA A 167 -6.18 -12.36 1.57
CA ALA A 167 -5.22 -13.42 1.88
C ALA A 167 -4.23 -12.93 2.96
N TRP A 168 -4.06 -13.73 4.02
CA TRP A 168 -3.06 -13.49 5.07
C TRP A 168 -2.78 -14.77 5.84
N GLU A 169 -1.51 -15.00 6.18
CA GLU A 169 -1.07 -16.28 6.73
C GLU A 169 -1.54 -17.42 5.80
N LYS A 170 -2.13 -18.48 6.33
CA LYS A 170 -2.58 -19.65 5.58
C LYS A 170 -4.05 -19.57 5.18
N LEU A 171 -4.71 -18.42 5.33
CA LEU A 171 -6.12 -18.25 4.99
C LEU A 171 -6.30 -17.35 3.78
N MET A 172 -7.23 -17.77 2.92
CA MET A 172 -7.82 -16.97 1.85
C MET A 172 -9.32 -16.87 2.09
N VAL A 173 -9.87 -15.67 2.05
CA VAL A 173 -11.29 -15.39 2.33
C VAL A 173 -11.91 -14.78 1.07
N PRO A 174 -12.46 -15.61 0.17
CA PRO A 174 -13.07 -15.13 -1.06
C PRO A 174 -14.52 -14.71 -0.85
N PHE A 175 -14.94 -13.64 -1.51
CA PHE A 175 -16.34 -13.30 -1.69
C PHE A 175 -16.59 -12.75 -3.10
N THR A 176 -17.81 -12.95 -3.60
CA THR A 176 -18.22 -12.74 -4.98
C THR A 176 -18.90 -11.38 -5.11
N ILE A 177 -18.45 -10.63 -6.10
CA ILE A 177 -19.04 -9.36 -6.52
C ILE A 177 -19.52 -9.54 -7.96
N VAL A 178 -20.77 -9.18 -8.21
CA VAL A 178 -21.39 -9.20 -9.53
C VAL A 178 -21.83 -7.77 -9.88
N SER A 179 -21.44 -7.30 -11.06
CA SER A 179 -21.94 -6.05 -11.62
C SER A 179 -23.33 -6.27 -12.22
N GLU A 180 -24.31 -5.45 -11.83
CA GLU A 180 -25.68 -5.52 -12.37
C GLU A 180 -25.84 -4.84 -13.73
N VAL A 181 -24.85 -4.04 -14.17
CA VAL A 181 -24.96 -3.30 -15.42
C VAL A 181 -24.81 -4.26 -16.60
N THR A 182 -25.96 -4.60 -17.17
CA THR A 182 -26.08 -5.11 -18.54
C THR A 182 -26.36 -3.91 -19.44
N ASP A 183 -25.57 -3.78 -20.51
CA ASP A 183 -25.57 -2.66 -21.47
C ASP A 183 -26.86 -1.83 -21.58
N VAL A 184 -26.74 -0.50 -21.42
CA VAL A 184 -27.79 0.41 -21.91
C VAL A 184 -27.29 1.36 -23.00
N ASN A 185 -25.99 1.59 -23.21
CA ASN A 185 -25.51 2.47 -24.30
C ASN A 185 -24.00 2.32 -24.67
N SER A 186 -23.55 1.18 -25.20
CA SER A 186 -22.28 1.02 -25.96
C SER A 186 -20.92 0.98 -25.20
N LYS A 187 -20.86 0.41 -23.98
CA LYS A 187 -19.55 0.05 -23.38
C LYS A 187 -19.53 -1.42 -23.01
N GLU A 188 -19.37 -2.28 -24.02
CA GLU A 188 -19.21 -3.72 -23.79
C GLU A 188 -18.08 -3.99 -22.79
N ALA A 189 -18.34 -4.88 -21.83
CA ALA A 189 -17.34 -5.33 -20.88
C ALA A 189 -16.14 -5.95 -21.62
N ARG A 190 -14.94 -5.40 -21.39
CA ARG A 190 -13.72 -5.84 -22.06
C ARG A 190 -13.36 -7.28 -21.64
N VAL A 191 -12.97 -8.12 -22.60
CA VAL A 191 -12.65 -9.55 -22.36
C VAL A 191 -11.51 -9.73 -21.35
N SER A 192 -10.50 -8.86 -21.43
CA SER A 192 -9.38 -8.82 -20.48
C SER A 192 -9.56 -7.60 -19.57
N PRO A 193 -10.27 -7.72 -18.43
CA PRO A 193 -10.64 -6.60 -17.56
C PRO A 193 -9.41 -5.89 -16.95
N LEU A 194 -9.59 -4.66 -16.47
CA LEU A 194 -8.49 -3.83 -15.99
C LEU A 194 -8.17 -4.20 -14.55
N ALA A 195 -6.99 -4.79 -14.40
CA ALA A 195 -6.20 -5.04 -13.21
C ALA A 195 -5.49 -3.80 -12.69
N SER A 196 -5.46 -3.53 -11.38
CA SER A 196 -4.33 -2.78 -10.81
C SER A 196 -4.01 -3.22 -9.40
N MET A 197 -2.73 -3.24 -9.08
CA MET A 197 -2.24 -3.31 -7.71
C MET A 197 -1.38 -2.10 -7.42
N ARG A 198 -1.42 -1.62 -6.17
CA ARG A 198 -0.49 -0.63 -5.64
C ARG A 198 -0.01 -1.10 -4.28
N THR A 199 1.30 -1.10 -4.08
CA THR A 199 1.94 -1.41 -2.79
C THR A 199 2.88 -0.29 -2.41
N ARG A 200 3.12 -0.11 -1.11
CA ARG A 200 4.12 0.82 -0.59
C ARG A 200 5.33 0.05 -0.05
N ILE A 201 6.52 0.36 -0.55
CA ILE A 201 7.82 -0.17 -0.10
C ILE A 201 8.59 0.99 0.51
N GLY A 202 8.84 0.95 1.81
CA GLY A 202 9.31 2.12 2.55
C GLY A 202 8.31 3.28 2.44
N VAL A 203 8.68 4.31 1.68
CA VAL A 203 7.81 5.46 1.34
C VAL A 203 7.44 5.53 -0.15
N THR A 204 7.92 4.58 -0.94
CA THR A 204 7.72 4.53 -2.39
C THR A 204 6.47 3.74 -2.74
N ASP A 205 5.59 4.34 -3.53
CA ASP A 205 4.45 3.65 -4.11
C ASP A 205 4.88 2.98 -5.42
N VAL A 206 4.59 1.69 -5.51
CA VAL A 206 4.75 0.87 -6.72
C VAL A 206 3.36 0.49 -7.20
N THR A 207 2.98 0.96 -8.38
CA THR A 207 1.67 0.69 -8.97
C THR A 207 1.85 -0.08 -10.28
N VAL A 208 1.12 -1.18 -10.46
CA VAL A 208 1.07 -1.91 -11.74
C VAL A 208 -0.37 -1.99 -12.21
N THR A 209 -0.65 -1.42 -13.39
CA THR A 209 -1.94 -1.46 -14.06
C THR A 209 -1.84 -2.32 -15.31
N TYR A 210 -2.73 -3.29 -15.49
CA TYR A 210 -2.60 -4.31 -16.53
C TYR A 210 -3.96 -4.81 -17.04
N GLY A 211 -4.01 -5.28 -18.29
CA GLY A 211 -5.11 -6.13 -18.75
C GLY A 211 -4.92 -7.57 -18.27
N SER A 212 -5.96 -8.16 -17.67
CA SER A 212 -5.94 -9.54 -17.13
C SER A 212 -6.54 -10.55 -18.11
N PRO A 213 -5.79 -11.09 -19.09
CA PRO A 213 -6.29 -12.12 -20.01
C PRO A 213 -6.58 -13.45 -19.31
N GLU A 214 -7.51 -14.21 -19.88
CA GLU A 214 -7.82 -15.60 -19.49
C GLU A 214 -6.99 -16.62 -20.26
N VAL A 215 -6.78 -17.82 -19.73
CA VAL A 215 -6.19 -18.93 -20.48
C VAL A 215 -7.18 -19.46 -21.52
N LYS A 216 -8.45 -19.71 -21.13
CA LYS A 216 -9.52 -20.27 -21.97
C LYS A 216 -9.16 -21.60 -22.64
N SER A 217 -8.48 -22.49 -21.92
CA SER A 217 -7.97 -23.77 -22.44
C SER A 217 -7.01 -23.63 -23.65
N ARG A 218 -6.47 -22.43 -23.89
CA ARG A 218 -5.47 -22.19 -24.95
C ARG A 218 -4.08 -22.50 -24.42
N LYS A 219 -3.18 -22.88 -25.33
CA LYS A 219 -1.74 -22.91 -25.02
C LYS A 219 -1.25 -21.47 -24.91
N VAL A 220 -0.84 -21.06 -23.71
CA VAL A 220 -0.37 -19.68 -23.48
C VAL A 220 1.04 -19.51 -24.02
N TRP A 221 1.99 -20.26 -23.48
CA TRP A 221 3.42 -20.07 -23.78
C TRP A 221 3.85 -20.81 -25.05
N GLY A 222 4.51 -20.09 -25.95
CA GLY A 222 4.94 -20.60 -27.25
C GLY A 222 3.86 -20.62 -28.34
N ASP A 223 2.64 -20.17 -28.04
CA ASP A 223 1.55 -20.02 -29.01
C ASP A 223 0.87 -18.65 -28.87
N LEU A 224 -0.05 -18.47 -27.92
CA LEU A 224 -0.68 -17.16 -27.68
C LEU A 224 0.34 -16.06 -27.34
N VAL A 225 1.36 -16.42 -26.56
CA VAL A 225 2.54 -15.61 -26.29
C VAL A 225 3.74 -16.32 -26.90
N PRO A 226 4.16 -15.95 -28.12
CA PRO A 226 5.28 -16.60 -28.80
C PRO A 226 6.60 -16.37 -28.05
N TYR A 227 7.43 -17.42 -27.97
CA TYR A 227 8.78 -17.29 -27.41
C TYR A 227 9.68 -16.44 -28.32
N GLY A 228 10.62 -15.72 -27.70
CA GLY A 228 11.59 -14.85 -28.38
C GLY A 228 10.98 -13.58 -28.98
N LYS A 229 9.72 -13.26 -28.67
CA LYS A 229 9.03 -12.05 -29.11
C LYS A 229 8.68 -11.16 -27.93
N VAL A 230 8.72 -9.85 -28.15
CA VAL A 230 8.29 -8.85 -27.17
C VAL A 230 6.79 -9.00 -26.96
N TRP A 231 6.40 -9.10 -25.70
CA TRP A 231 5.03 -9.16 -25.22
C TRP A 231 4.80 -8.01 -24.25
N ARG A 232 3.60 -7.44 -24.32
CA ARG A 232 3.14 -6.33 -23.48
C ARG A 232 2.83 -6.72 -22.02
N THR A 233 3.17 -7.95 -21.62
CA THR A 233 2.98 -8.51 -20.27
C THR A 233 1.55 -8.37 -19.75
N GLY A 234 0.58 -8.62 -20.63
CA GLY A 234 -0.84 -8.39 -20.38
C GLY A 234 -1.66 -8.44 -21.68
N ALA A 235 -2.83 -7.79 -21.67
CA ALA A 235 -3.70 -7.65 -22.82
C ALA A 235 -4.16 -6.20 -23.02
N ASN A 236 -4.55 -5.85 -24.26
CA ASN A 236 -4.95 -4.49 -24.68
C ASN A 236 -3.78 -3.49 -24.65
N GLU A 237 -3.85 -2.49 -23.77
CA GLU A 237 -2.77 -1.57 -23.47
C GLU A 237 -1.53 -2.33 -22.95
N CYS A 238 -0.33 -1.76 -23.08
CA CYS A 238 0.82 -2.32 -22.39
C CYS A 238 0.60 -2.25 -20.87
N THR A 239 1.06 -3.28 -20.16
CA THR A 239 1.09 -3.21 -18.71
C THR A 239 1.94 -2.01 -18.31
N LYS A 240 1.42 -1.18 -17.41
CA LYS A 240 2.10 0.03 -16.92
C LYS A 240 2.56 -0.21 -15.50
N ILE A 241 3.82 0.13 -15.23
CA ILE A 241 4.39 0.15 -13.89
C ILE A 241 4.84 1.58 -13.54
N GLU A 242 4.53 2.03 -12.33
CA GLU A 242 4.80 3.38 -11.86
C GLU A 242 5.48 3.34 -10.49
N PHE A 243 6.50 4.19 -10.33
CA PHE A 243 7.25 4.37 -9.09
C PHE A 243 7.18 5.84 -8.65
N SER A 244 6.78 6.10 -7.42
CA SER A 244 6.66 7.47 -6.90
C SER A 244 7.99 8.11 -6.49
N THR A 245 9.04 7.32 -6.33
CA THR A 245 10.41 7.76 -6.08
C THR A 245 11.36 6.88 -6.89
N ASP A 246 12.64 7.26 -6.94
CA ASP A 246 13.68 6.42 -7.50
C ASP A 246 13.76 5.07 -6.76
N ILE A 247 14.06 4.02 -7.51
CA ILE A 247 14.14 2.63 -7.03
C ILE A 247 15.33 1.90 -7.66
N MET A 248 15.67 0.74 -7.11
CA MET A 248 16.64 -0.17 -7.69
C MET A 248 16.02 -1.50 -8.09
N ILE A 249 16.26 -1.91 -9.35
CA ILE A 249 15.94 -3.24 -9.88
C ILE A 249 17.21 -3.81 -10.50
N ASP A 250 17.54 -5.06 -10.17
CA ASP A 250 18.73 -5.74 -10.71
C ASP A 250 20.03 -4.92 -10.52
N GLY A 251 20.18 -4.28 -9.35
CA GLY A 251 21.32 -3.43 -9.01
C GLY A 251 21.41 -2.10 -9.78
N LYS A 252 20.44 -1.77 -10.64
CA LYS A 252 20.41 -0.55 -11.43
C LYS A 252 19.38 0.43 -10.89
N ASN A 253 19.75 1.71 -10.87
CA ASN A 253 18.83 2.78 -10.52
C ASN A 253 17.79 2.98 -11.63
N VAL A 254 16.53 3.11 -11.24
CA VAL A 254 15.41 3.46 -12.12
C VAL A 254 14.75 4.70 -11.53
N PRO A 255 14.75 5.83 -12.27
CA PRO A 255 14.13 7.06 -11.77
C PRO A 255 12.64 6.89 -11.49
N ALA A 256 12.10 7.71 -10.59
CA ALA A 256 10.66 7.86 -10.40
C ALA A 256 9.99 8.14 -11.75
N GLY A 257 8.83 7.50 -12.00
CA GLY A 257 8.16 7.67 -13.28
C GLY A 257 7.22 6.53 -13.63
N LYS A 258 6.64 6.63 -14.82
CA LYS A 258 5.73 5.66 -15.42
C LYS A 258 6.44 4.97 -16.58
N TYR A 259 6.34 3.65 -16.64
CA TYR A 259 7.00 2.82 -17.64
C TYR A 259 6.03 1.78 -18.20
N GLY A 260 6.15 1.49 -19.49
CA GLY A 260 5.59 0.29 -20.09
C GLY A 260 6.40 -0.93 -19.65
N LEU A 261 5.73 -1.97 -19.19
CA LEU A 261 6.31 -3.23 -18.73
C LEU A 261 6.17 -4.29 -19.82
N PHE A 262 7.26 -4.54 -20.53
CA PHE A 262 7.32 -5.57 -21.57
C PHE A 262 8.14 -6.76 -21.09
N THR A 263 7.91 -7.90 -21.72
CA THR A 263 8.64 -9.13 -21.46
C THR A 263 8.98 -9.83 -22.77
N ILE A 264 10.11 -10.55 -22.80
CA ILE A 264 10.45 -11.49 -23.88
C ILE A 264 10.55 -12.88 -23.26
N PRO A 265 9.46 -13.68 -23.32
CA PRO A 265 9.46 -15.04 -22.83
C PRO A 265 10.37 -15.94 -23.67
N THR A 266 11.02 -16.90 -23.01
CA THR A 266 11.70 -18.04 -23.66
C THR A 266 11.36 -19.32 -22.90
N GLU A 267 11.86 -20.47 -23.35
CA GLU A 267 11.77 -21.72 -22.56
C GLU A 267 12.62 -21.66 -21.28
N GLY A 268 13.65 -20.82 -21.24
CA GLY A 268 14.50 -20.59 -20.09
C GLY A 268 14.27 -19.20 -19.48
N GLU A 269 15.31 -18.38 -19.44
CA GLU A 269 15.22 -17.04 -18.85
C GLU A 269 14.38 -16.08 -19.70
N TRP A 270 13.55 -15.31 -19.02
CA TRP A 270 12.75 -14.26 -19.62
C TRP A 270 13.48 -12.93 -19.48
N THR A 271 13.31 -12.05 -20.46
CA THR A 271 13.76 -10.66 -20.35
C THR A 271 12.59 -9.82 -19.85
N VAL A 272 12.78 -9.04 -18.80
CA VAL A 272 11.84 -8.00 -18.36
C VAL A 272 12.38 -6.65 -18.80
N ILE A 273 11.49 -5.78 -19.26
CA ILE A 273 11.82 -4.51 -19.89
C ILE A 273 10.95 -3.41 -19.30
N LEU A 274 11.59 -2.34 -18.81
CA LEU A 274 10.93 -1.07 -18.52
C LEU A 274 11.19 -0.12 -19.69
N ASN A 275 10.12 0.30 -20.36
CA ASN A 275 10.17 1.20 -21.51
C ASN A 275 9.52 2.54 -21.13
N SER A 276 10.08 3.66 -21.58
CA SER A 276 9.58 5.01 -21.26
C SER A 276 8.23 5.33 -21.92
N ASP A 277 7.78 4.56 -22.92
CA ASP A 277 6.45 4.67 -23.51
C ASP A 277 5.40 3.89 -22.70
N ALA A 278 4.91 4.51 -21.62
CA ALA A 278 3.94 3.91 -20.71
C ALA A 278 2.49 3.87 -21.21
N GLY A 279 2.21 4.45 -22.39
CA GLY A 279 0.87 4.61 -22.95
C GLY A 279 0.57 3.72 -24.16
N GLN A 280 1.54 2.92 -24.60
CA GLN A 280 1.44 2.18 -25.85
C GLN A 280 0.31 1.15 -25.83
N TRP A 281 -0.44 1.06 -26.93
CA TRP A 281 -1.35 -0.07 -27.16
C TRP A 281 -0.60 -1.27 -27.72
N GLY A 282 -0.79 -2.45 -27.13
CA GLY A 282 -0.14 -3.64 -27.66
C GLY A 282 1.39 -3.63 -27.50
N ALA A 283 2.07 -4.39 -28.36
CA ALA A 283 3.54 -4.38 -28.52
C ALA A 283 3.95 -4.11 -29.98
N TYR A 284 3.04 -3.58 -30.80
CA TYR A 284 3.21 -3.46 -32.26
C TYR A 284 4.19 -2.37 -32.63
N ASP A 285 4.08 -1.21 -31.97
CA ASP A 285 4.94 -0.04 -32.18
C ASP A 285 6.09 0.01 -31.16
N TYR A 286 6.44 -1.15 -30.60
CA TYR A 286 7.49 -1.26 -29.59
C TYR A 286 8.83 -0.74 -30.15
N ASP A 287 9.41 0.22 -29.42
CA ASP A 287 10.68 0.87 -29.74
C ASP A 287 11.71 0.58 -28.66
N GLU A 288 12.70 -0.26 -29.00
CA GLU A 288 13.81 -0.64 -28.12
C GLU A 288 14.66 0.57 -27.69
N SER A 289 14.72 1.65 -28.48
CA SER A 289 15.48 2.84 -28.11
C SER A 289 14.88 3.59 -26.90
N LYS A 290 13.62 3.30 -26.55
CA LYS A 290 12.92 3.85 -25.39
C LYS A 290 13.07 3.00 -24.12
N ASP A 291 13.81 1.89 -24.19
CA ASP A 291 14.05 1.05 -23.02
C ASP A 291 14.94 1.75 -22.00
N VAL A 292 14.43 1.82 -20.77
CA VAL A 292 15.13 2.38 -19.61
C VAL A 292 15.90 1.29 -18.87
N LEU A 293 15.33 0.08 -18.82
CA LEU A 293 15.97 -1.05 -18.16
C LEU A 293 15.59 -2.36 -18.86
N ARG A 294 16.59 -3.22 -19.07
CA ARG A 294 16.43 -4.64 -19.43
C ARG A 294 17.18 -5.51 -18.43
N PHE A 295 16.53 -6.58 -17.97
CA PHE A 295 17.12 -7.55 -17.05
C PHE A 295 16.51 -8.94 -17.23
N LYS A 296 17.18 -9.97 -16.74
CA LYS A 296 16.75 -11.37 -16.85
C LYS A 296 16.07 -11.84 -15.57
N VAL A 297 15.05 -12.67 -15.74
CA VAL A 297 14.37 -13.38 -14.65
C VAL A 297 14.16 -14.84 -15.05
N SER A 298 14.23 -15.74 -14.08
CA SER A 298 13.88 -17.15 -14.28
C SER A 298 12.40 -17.37 -13.96
N PRO A 299 11.58 -17.84 -14.92
CA PRO A 299 10.20 -18.22 -14.63
C PRO A 299 10.18 -19.42 -13.69
N LYS A 300 9.20 -19.46 -12.79
CA LYS A 300 8.90 -20.59 -11.92
C LYS A 300 7.57 -21.21 -12.33
N GLU A 301 7.50 -22.53 -12.31
CA GLU A 301 6.22 -23.23 -12.44
C GLU A 301 5.39 -23.03 -11.17
N ILE A 302 4.11 -22.71 -11.35
CA ILE A 302 3.12 -22.53 -10.29
C ILE A 302 1.84 -23.32 -10.62
N GLY A 303 0.93 -23.39 -9.66
CA GLY A 303 -0.42 -23.91 -9.92
C GLY A 303 -1.15 -23.09 -10.98
N HIS A 304 -2.15 -23.70 -11.64
CA HIS A 304 -2.87 -23.06 -12.74
C HIS A 304 -3.64 -21.81 -12.31
N HIS A 305 -3.30 -20.68 -12.89
CA HIS A 305 -3.99 -19.40 -12.77
C HIS A 305 -4.73 -19.09 -14.07
N GLU A 306 -6.07 -19.19 -14.02
CA GLU A 306 -6.90 -18.96 -15.21
C GLU A 306 -6.75 -17.53 -15.77
N ARG A 307 -6.39 -16.57 -14.93
CA ARG A 307 -6.18 -15.17 -15.32
C ARG A 307 -4.82 -14.67 -14.91
N LEU A 308 -4.29 -13.73 -15.68
CA LEU A 308 -3.07 -13.02 -15.30
C LEU A 308 -3.35 -12.17 -14.07
N VAL A 309 -2.51 -12.30 -13.06
CA VAL A 309 -2.57 -11.53 -11.82
C VAL A 309 -1.19 -10.95 -11.53
N VAL A 310 -1.16 -9.71 -11.05
CA VAL A 310 0.05 -9.09 -10.51
C VAL A 310 -0.14 -8.85 -9.01
N ILE A 311 0.78 -9.36 -8.21
CA ILE A 311 0.79 -9.16 -6.74
C ILE A 311 2.18 -8.75 -6.26
N ALA A 312 2.21 -8.08 -5.10
CA ALA A 312 3.44 -7.81 -4.37
C ALA A 312 3.57 -8.72 -3.15
N THR A 313 4.73 -9.35 -2.99
CA THR A 313 5.10 -10.23 -1.86
C THR A 313 6.43 -9.77 -1.24
N ASP A 314 6.87 -10.48 -0.20
CA ASP A 314 8.21 -10.34 0.39
C ASP A 314 8.57 -8.90 0.76
N LEU A 315 7.59 -8.15 1.28
CA LEU A 315 7.78 -6.75 1.65
C LEU A 315 8.71 -6.66 2.86
N SER A 316 9.60 -5.69 2.82
CA SER A 316 10.39 -5.21 3.93
C SER A 316 10.29 -3.69 4.00
N GLU A 317 11.04 -3.06 4.90
CA GLU A 317 11.12 -1.60 4.97
C GLU A 317 11.76 -0.98 3.71
N SER A 318 12.62 -1.71 3.00
CA SER A 318 13.39 -1.22 1.84
C SER A 318 13.23 -2.05 0.57
N SER A 319 12.45 -3.13 0.59
CA SER A 319 12.30 -4.01 -0.57
C SER A 319 10.91 -4.62 -0.69
N GLY A 320 10.58 -5.11 -1.88
CA GLY A 320 9.41 -5.91 -2.14
C GLY A 320 9.55 -6.64 -3.48
N THR A 321 8.82 -7.73 -3.66
CA THR A 321 8.86 -8.53 -4.90
C THR A 321 7.58 -8.31 -5.69
N VAL A 322 7.69 -7.88 -6.95
CA VAL A 322 6.58 -7.88 -7.90
C VAL A 322 6.51 -9.26 -8.56
N ASN A 323 5.35 -9.90 -8.51
CA ASN A 323 5.08 -11.19 -9.12
C ASN A 323 4.04 -11.02 -10.23
N ILE A 324 4.29 -11.62 -11.38
CA ILE A 324 3.35 -11.72 -12.50
C ILE A 324 3.08 -13.20 -12.72
N GLU A 325 1.81 -13.59 -12.54
CA GLU A 325 1.38 -14.99 -12.50
C GLU A 325 0.28 -15.21 -13.53
N TRP A 326 0.47 -16.16 -14.44
CA TRP A 326 -0.55 -16.53 -15.42
C TRP A 326 -0.35 -17.96 -15.91
N GLU A 327 -1.45 -18.69 -16.06
CA GLU A 327 -1.44 -20.12 -16.38
C GLU A 327 -0.56 -20.85 -15.35
N LYS A 328 0.53 -21.49 -15.74
CA LYS A 328 1.43 -22.19 -14.83
C LYS A 328 2.78 -21.49 -14.66
N ALA A 329 2.92 -20.25 -15.14
CA ALA A 329 4.17 -19.52 -15.05
C ALA A 329 4.07 -18.33 -14.09
N LYS A 330 5.13 -18.15 -13.30
CA LYS A 330 5.38 -16.96 -12.50
C LYS A 330 6.74 -16.38 -12.84
N ILE A 331 6.79 -15.08 -13.12
CA ILE A 331 8.03 -14.31 -13.05
C ILE A 331 7.99 -13.37 -11.85
N SER A 332 9.13 -13.19 -11.20
CA SER A 332 9.29 -12.36 -10.02
C SER A 332 10.51 -11.47 -10.18
N PHE A 333 10.42 -10.21 -9.73
CA PHE A 333 11.58 -9.34 -9.64
C PHE A 333 11.51 -8.43 -8.41
N PRO A 334 12.66 -8.20 -7.74
CA PRO A 334 12.71 -7.34 -6.58
C PRO A 334 12.71 -5.86 -6.99
N VAL A 335 11.99 -5.05 -6.23
CA VAL A 335 12.05 -3.59 -6.24
C VAL A 335 12.61 -3.17 -4.89
N ASN A 336 13.73 -2.44 -4.90
CA ASN A 336 14.38 -1.95 -3.69
C ASN A 336 14.35 -0.43 -3.65
N THR A 337 14.38 0.14 -2.45
CA THR A 337 14.34 1.58 -2.20
C THR A 337 15.47 1.95 -1.25
N ASP A 338 16.05 3.14 -1.41
CA ASP A 338 16.94 3.73 -0.41
C ASP A 338 16.10 4.39 0.69
N VAL A 339 15.53 3.56 1.54
CA VAL A 339 14.58 4.01 2.56
C VAL A 339 15.18 5.02 3.53
N VAL A 340 16.47 4.90 3.84
CA VAL A 340 17.17 5.80 4.76
C VAL A 340 17.37 7.16 4.13
N ALA A 341 17.83 7.23 2.87
CA ALA A 341 17.99 8.50 2.17
C ALA A 341 16.64 9.19 1.94
N LEU A 342 15.61 8.44 1.53
CA LEU A 342 14.26 8.96 1.33
C LEU A 342 13.67 9.52 2.63
N ALA A 343 13.78 8.78 3.73
CA ALA A 343 13.33 9.23 5.04
C ALA A 343 14.10 10.48 5.50
N TYR A 344 15.43 10.51 5.37
CA TYR A 344 16.25 11.67 5.72
C TYR A 344 15.80 12.94 4.99
N ASN A 345 15.57 12.85 3.68
CA ASN A 345 15.06 13.97 2.89
C ASN A 345 13.66 14.42 3.33
N ASN A 346 12.75 13.48 3.59
CA ASN A 346 11.40 13.77 4.08
C ASN A 346 11.42 14.43 5.46
N ILE A 347 12.28 13.96 6.37
CA ILE A 347 12.46 14.52 7.72
C ILE A 347 12.96 15.95 7.62
N LYS A 348 13.99 16.20 6.82
CA LYS A 348 14.53 17.56 6.61
C LYS A 348 13.49 18.52 6.06
N ALA A 349 12.73 18.09 5.06
CA ALA A 349 11.65 18.89 4.48
C ALA A 349 10.56 19.19 5.54
N ALA A 350 10.16 18.18 6.32
CA ALA A 350 9.17 18.35 7.39
C ALA A 350 9.68 19.33 8.46
N ILE A 351 10.91 19.17 8.95
CA ILE A 351 11.55 20.06 9.93
C ILE A 351 11.66 21.49 9.40
N ALA A 352 12.13 21.67 8.17
CA ALA A 352 12.32 22.99 7.57
C ALA A 352 10.99 23.76 7.43
N SER A 353 9.88 23.05 7.23
CA SER A 353 8.56 23.66 7.15
C SER A 353 7.85 23.75 8.50
N ALA A 354 8.34 23.07 9.55
CA ALA A 354 7.61 22.86 10.81
C ALA A 354 7.31 24.17 11.58
N LYS A 355 6.20 24.16 12.34
CA LYS A 355 5.92 25.21 13.32
C LYS A 355 7.01 25.25 14.39
N ALA A 356 7.20 26.40 15.02
CA ALA A 356 8.23 26.62 16.03
C ALA A 356 8.14 25.66 17.23
N ASP A 357 6.94 25.19 17.56
CA ASP A 357 6.62 24.27 18.66
C ASP A 357 6.38 22.82 18.20
N ALA A 358 6.51 22.53 16.90
CA ALA A 358 6.27 21.20 16.36
C ALA A 358 7.45 20.26 16.65
N TRP A 359 7.44 19.64 17.82
CA TRP A 359 8.44 18.66 18.25
C TRP A 359 8.40 17.33 17.47
N GLY A 360 7.24 16.99 16.90
CA GLY A 360 6.98 15.71 16.23
C GLY A 360 7.99 15.37 15.11
N PRO A 361 8.20 16.23 14.10
CA PRO A 361 9.17 15.98 13.04
C PRO A 361 10.60 15.72 13.54
N TYR A 362 11.04 16.48 14.55
CA TYR A 362 12.35 16.31 15.16
C TYR A 362 12.49 14.98 15.90
N ALA A 363 11.52 14.64 16.77
CA ALA A 363 11.53 13.40 17.53
C ALA A 363 11.44 12.15 16.62
N ASN A 364 10.60 12.20 15.59
CA ASN A 364 10.51 11.12 14.61
C ASN A 364 11.80 10.97 13.81
N GLY A 365 12.41 12.09 13.40
CA GLY A 365 13.70 12.10 12.71
C GLY A 365 14.81 11.46 13.53
N ALA A 366 14.93 11.87 14.79
CA ALA A 366 15.92 11.32 15.72
C ALA A 366 15.76 9.80 15.93
N ASN A 367 14.52 9.34 16.20
CA ASN A 367 14.24 7.91 16.37
C ASN A 367 14.61 7.13 15.10
N PHE A 368 14.12 7.57 13.93
CA PHE A 368 14.34 6.86 12.68
C PHE A 368 15.83 6.74 12.34
N MET A 369 16.58 7.83 12.48
CA MET A 369 18.03 7.85 12.21
C MET A 369 18.81 6.96 13.16
N ALA A 370 18.46 6.96 14.46
CA ALA A 370 19.09 6.08 15.43
C ALA A 370 18.78 4.60 15.20
N ASP A 371 17.53 4.28 14.82
CA ASP A 371 17.09 2.92 14.50
C ASP A 371 17.85 2.35 13.28
N HIS A 372 18.28 3.23 12.36
CA HIS A 372 19.06 2.88 11.16
C HIS A 372 20.56 3.14 11.30
N ASN A 373 21.03 3.60 12.46
CA ASN A 373 22.42 3.97 12.72
C ASN A 373 23.01 4.90 11.63
N SER A 374 22.25 5.91 11.21
CA SER A 374 22.58 6.80 10.09
C SER A 374 22.35 8.27 10.47
N HIS A 375 23.14 9.20 9.92
CA HIS A 375 23.05 10.65 10.19
C HIS A 375 22.94 11.01 11.69
N LEU A 376 23.74 10.34 12.53
CA LEU A 376 23.61 10.43 13.99
C LEU A 376 23.87 11.83 14.55
N GLU A 377 24.73 12.62 13.91
CA GLU A 377 25.02 13.99 14.33
C GLU A 377 23.82 14.91 14.10
N GLU A 378 23.21 14.89 12.91
CA GLU A 378 21.96 15.63 12.69
C GLU A 378 20.80 15.08 13.53
N ALA A 379 20.74 13.77 13.72
CA ALA A 379 19.75 13.14 14.59
C ALA A 379 19.89 13.62 16.05
N LYS A 380 21.11 13.89 16.50
CA LYS A 380 21.39 14.48 17.82
C LYS A 380 20.86 15.90 17.92
N GLU A 381 21.11 16.73 16.91
CA GLU A 381 20.55 18.09 16.86
C GLU A 381 19.01 18.05 16.92
N TRP A 382 18.39 17.14 16.18
CA TRP A 382 16.93 16.98 16.20
C TRP A 382 16.42 16.46 17.55
N ALA A 383 17.11 15.49 18.16
CA ALA A 383 16.77 14.97 19.47
C ALA A 383 16.84 16.06 20.55
N ASP A 384 17.96 16.78 20.62
CA ASP A 384 18.19 17.87 21.57
C ASP A 384 17.11 18.96 21.40
N LYS A 385 16.77 19.30 20.15
CA LYS A 385 15.70 20.26 19.86
C LYS A 385 14.35 19.74 20.35
N ALA A 386 13.98 18.48 20.04
CA ALA A 386 12.70 17.90 20.43
C ALA A 386 12.46 17.91 21.94
N VAL A 387 13.44 17.48 22.74
CA VAL A 387 13.30 17.39 24.21
C VAL A 387 13.19 18.76 24.89
N THR A 388 13.58 19.85 24.23
CA THR A 388 13.36 21.21 24.73
C THR A 388 11.91 21.69 24.56
N MET A 389 11.13 21.05 23.69
CA MET A 389 9.78 21.47 23.30
C MET A 389 8.68 20.58 23.88
N THR A 390 9.01 19.42 24.45
CA THR A 390 8.01 18.47 24.95
C THR A 390 8.54 17.59 26.08
N GLU A 391 7.63 17.11 26.93
CA GLU A 391 7.87 16.03 27.89
C GLU A 391 7.51 14.65 27.33
N SER A 392 7.20 14.52 26.03
CA SER A 392 6.80 13.24 25.44
C SER A 392 7.88 12.17 25.65
N TYR A 393 7.48 11.02 26.20
CA TYR A 393 8.40 9.87 26.35
C TYR A 393 9.06 9.48 25.03
N PHE A 394 8.36 9.65 23.89
CA PHE A 394 8.84 9.30 22.56
C PHE A 394 10.01 10.18 22.09
N ALA A 395 9.99 11.47 22.44
CA ALA A 395 11.09 12.39 22.14
C ALA A 395 12.33 12.01 22.96
N PHE A 396 12.15 11.75 24.25
CA PHE A 396 13.23 11.33 25.15
C PHE A 396 13.79 9.93 24.80
N GLN A 397 12.94 9.01 24.36
CA GLN A 397 13.37 7.72 23.82
C GLN A 397 14.27 7.90 22.59
N GLY A 398 13.87 8.76 21.66
CA GLY A 398 14.68 9.08 20.48
C GLY A 398 16.04 9.63 20.84
N ALA A 399 16.08 10.59 21.77
CA ALA A 399 17.33 11.12 22.30
C ALA A 399 18.21 10.03 22.93
N ALA A 400 17.63 9.17 23.77
CA ALA A 400 18.37 8.06 24.39
C ALA A 400 18.99 7.13 23.34
N LYS A 401 18.23 6.75 22.31
CA LYS A 401 18.73 5.93 21.20
C LYS A 401 19.89 6.61 20.46
N VAL A 402 19.75 7.89 20.09
CA VAL A 402 20.79 8.64 19.38
C VAL A 402 22.09 8.68 20.19
N TYR A 403 22.03 9.12 21.45
CA TYR A 403 23.22 9.21 22.30
C TYR A 403 23.84 7.83 22.58
N HIS A 404 23.03 6.78 22.63
CA HIS A 404 23.54 5.42 22.74
C HIS A 404 24.33 5.01 21.50
N LYS A 405 23.81 5.26 20.29
CA LYS A 405 24.52 4.98 19.03
C LYS A 405 25.79 5.82 18.85
N LEU A 406 25.82 7.03 19.41
CA LEU A 406 27.02 7.88 19.50
C LEU A 406 28.01 7.45 20.60
N GLY A 407 27.71 6.39 21.36
CA GLY A 407 28.57 5.88 22.43
C GLY A 407 28.52 6.65 23.75
N ASN A 408 27.67 7.68 23.86
CA ASN A 408 27.50 8.46 25.08
C ASN A 408 26.47 7.80 26.02
N LYS A 409 26.93 6.78 26.74
CA LYS A 409 26.08 5.98 27.65
C LYS A 409 25.50 6.79 28.81
N GLU A 410 26.22 7.80 29.30
CA GLU A 410 25.78 8.65 30.41
C GLU A 410 24.55 9.46 29.99
N LYS A 411 24.65 10.19 28.87
CA LYS A 411 23.53 10.98 28.37
C LYS A 411 22.36 10.12 27.88
N ALA A 412 22.66 8.97 27.26
CA ALA A 412 21.64 8.00 26.89
C ALA A 412 20.86 7.48 28.11
N SER A 413 21.56 7.21 29.22
CA SER A 413 20.96 6.77 30.48
C SER A 413 20.09 7.84 31.12
N GLU A 414 20.51 9.11 31.07
CA GLU A 414 19.70 10.24 31.53
C GLU A 414 18.36 10.30 30.76
N TYR A 415 18.41 10.28 29.43
CA TYR A 415 17.21 10.41 28.62
C TYR A 415 16.28 9.20 28.70
N ILE A 416 16.80 7.96 28.77
CA ILE A 416 15.93 6.78 28.89
C ILE A 416 15.21 6.74 30.23
N ASN A 417 15.83 7.23 31.31
CA ASN A 417 15.18 7.34 32.61
C ASN A 417 14.02 8.35 32.55
N VAL A 418 14.22 9.50 31.90
CA VAL A 418 13.14 10.49 31.69
C VAL A 418 12.03 9.91 30.82
N ALA A 419 12.37 9.17 29.75
CA ALA A 419 11.39 8.50 28.90
C ALA A 419 10.54 7.49 29.71
N LEU A 420 11.17 6.67 30.56
CA LEU A 420 10.48 5.71 31.43
C LEU A 420 9.51 6.41 32.40
N GLU A 421 9.91 7.51 33.02
CA GLU A 421 9.03 8.26 33.93
C GLU A 421 7.85 8.91 33.19
N ASN A 422 8.10 9.51 32.02
CA ASN A 422 7.04 10.13 31.24
C ASN A 422 6.08 9.09 30.64
N ALA A 423 6.58 7.90 30.27
CA ALA A 423 5.75 6.81 29.74
C ALA A 423 4.69 6.33 30.73
N LYS A 424 4.94 6.41 32.05
CA LYS A 424 3.95 6.02 33.08
C LYS A 424 2.68 6.88 33.07
N LYS A 425 2.73 8.05 32.44
CA LYS A 425 1.60 8.98 32.30
C LYS A 425 0.67 8.57 31.13
N GLU A 426 1.10 7.67 30.26
CA GLU A 426 0.36 7.25 29.07
C GLU A 426 -0.68 6.16 29.40
N SER A 427 -1.89 6.29 28.83
CA SER A 427 -2.95 5.28 29.00
C SER A 427 -2.60 3.90 28.43
N PHE A 428 -1.58 3.84 27.57
CA PHE A 428 -1.06 2.63 26.92
C PHE A 428 0.33 2.22 27.45
N TYR A 429 0.71 2.66 28.66
CA TYR A 429 2.02 2.35 29.27
C TYR A 429 2.40 0.87 29.20
N ASP A 430 1.46 -0.04 29.48
CA ASP A 430 1.70 -1.47 29.44
C ASP A 430 2.15 -2.00 28.07
N ALA A 431 1.74 -1.33 26.98
CA ALA A 431 2.14 -1.68 25.62
C ALA A 431 3.56 -1.22 25.26
N ILE A 432 4.10 -0.21 25.96
CA ILE A 432 5.39 0.42 25.62
C ILE A 432 6.50 0.15 26.65
N LYS A 433 6.16 -0.19 27.91
CA LYS A 433 7.12 -0.34 29.01
C LYS A 433 8.25 -1.33 28.71
N GLY A 434 7.92 -2.48 28.13
CA GLY A 434 8.91 -3.53 27.84
C GLY A 434 9.97 -3.08 26.82
N ASN A 435 9.58 -2.28 25.82
CA ASN A 435 10.51 -1.74 24.83
C ASN A 435 11.48 -0.74 25.46
N LEU A 436 10.98 0.14 26.33
CA LEU A 436 11.79 1.13 27.03
C LEU A 436 12.74 0.47 28.04
N GLU A 437 12.27 -0.53 28.79
CA GLU A 437 13.10 -1.29 29.72
C GLU A 437 14.22 -2.05 29.01
N ASN A 438 13.93 -2.66 27.85
CA ASN A 438 14.94 -3.34 27.05
C ASN A 438 15.99 -2.37 26.51
N LEU A 439 15.56 -1.19 26.01
CA LEU A 439 16.49 -0.13 25.60
C LEU A 439 17.36 0.33 26.78
N ALA A 440 16.78 0.48 27.98
CA ALA A 440 17.54 0.85 29.17
C ALA A 440 18.58 -0.20 29.56
N LYS A 441 18.29 -1.50 29.38
CA LYS A 441 19.25 -2.60 29.59
C LYS A 441 20.37 -2.56 28.54
N GLU A 442 20.03 -2.38 27.27
CA GLU A 442 21.00 -2.26 26.17
C GLU A 442 21.98 -1.11 26.40
N ILE A 443 21.48 0.06 26.79
CA ILE A 443 22.31 1.25 27.10
C ILE A 443 23.29 0.96 28.24
N LYS A 444 22.86 0.22 29.26
CA LYS A 444 23.67 -0.16 30.42
C LYS A 444 24.62 -1.33 30.12
N GLY A 445 24.47 -2.01 28.99
CA GLY A 445 25.24 -3.19 28.60
C GLY A 445 24.90 -4.44 29.41
N MET A 446 23.63 -4.58 29.81
CA MET A 446 23.10 -5.70 30.61
C MET A 446 22.36 -6.73 29.78
#